data_AF-A0A952DWB2-F1
#
_entry.id   AF-A0A952DWB2-F1
#
_cell.length_a   1.000
_cell.length_b   1.000
_cell.length_c   1.000
_cell.angle_alpha   90.00
_cell.angle_beta   90.00
_cell.angle_gamma   90.00
#
_symmetry.space_group_name_H-M   'P 1'
#
loop_
_entity.id
_entity.type
_entity.pdbx_description
1 polymer ?
#
loop_
_entity_poly.entity_id
_entity_poly.type
_entity_poly.pdbx_seq_one_letter_code
_entity_poly.pdbx_strand_id
1 'polypeptide(L)' 'MLERIEIDPAVMMGKPVIRGTRIPVELIVRKLSEGATEADLLDAYPRLTVEDIRAALA' A
#
# COMPACT_ATOMS: atom_id res chain seq x y z
N MET A 1 -0.24 4.69 11.80
CA MET A 1 0.30 5.19 10.52
C MET A 1 1.70 4.63 10.25
N LEU A 2 2.73 5.03 11.01
CA LEU A 2 4.11 4.55 10.84
C LEU A 2 4.32 3.04 11.08
N GLU A 3 3.38 2.36 11.73
CA GLU A 3 3.45 0.91 11.92
C GLU A 3 3.05 0.10 10.68
N ARG A 4 2.38 0.67 9.68
CA ARG A 4 1.88 -0.06 8.51
C ARG A 4 2.68 0.17 7.23
N ILE A 5 3.47 1.22 7.19
CA ILE A 5 4.39 1.48 6.08
C ILE A 5 5.80 1.15 6.55
N GLU A 6 6.55 0.44 5.71
CA GLU A 6 7.93 0.10 5.92
C GLU A 6 8.79 0.73 4.83
N ILE A 7 9.94 1.28 5.26
CA ILE A 7 10.99 1.80 4.39
C ILE A 7 12.26 1.08 4.81
N ASP A 8 12.65 0.09 4.02
CA ASP A 8 13.87 -0.69 4.23
C ASP A 8 14.71 -0.65 2.94
N PRO A 9 15.95 -0.14 2.94
CA PRO A 9 16.84 -0.18 1.78
C PRO A 9 17.00 -1.57 1.14
N ALA A 10 16.87 -2.65 1.92
CA ALA A 10 16.91 -4.02 1.42
C ALA A 10 15.61 -4.46 0.72
N VAL A 11 14.50 -3.74 0.93
CA VAL A 11 13.19 -4.02 0.33
C VAL A 11 12.87 -2.95 -0.71
N MET A 12 12.76 -3.37 -1.98
CA MET A 12 12.43 -2.46 -3.09
C MET A 12 13.30 -1.19 -3.15
N MET A 13 14.58 -1.29 -2.76
CA MET A 13 15.54 -0.18 -2.75
C MET A 13 15.10 1.00 -1.87
N GLY A 14 14.44 0.74 -0.74
CA GLY A 14 13.97 1.78 0.18
C GLY A 14 12.71 2.49 -0.28
N LYS A 15 11.97 1.95 -1.25
CA LYS A 15 10.64 2.46 -1.58
C LYS A 15 9.68 2.18 -0.41
N PRO A 16 8.82 3.15 -0.03
CA PRO A 16 7.75 2.90 0.93
C PRO A 16 6.79 1.82 0.44
N VAL A 17 6.64 0.76 1.24
CA VAL A 17 5.75 -0.36 0.97
C VAL A 17 4.82 -0.62 2.16
N ILE A 18 3.68 -1.26 1.91
CA ILE A 18 2.86 -1.80 2.99
C ILE A 18 3.66 -2.90 3.69
N ARG A 19 3.84 -2.78 5.01
CA ARG A 19 4.67 -3.64 5.86
C ARG A 19 4.29 -5.11 5.67
N GLY A 20 5.30 -5.97 5.54
CA GLY A 20 5.09 -7.40 5.32
C GLY A 20 4.61 -7.77 3.91
N THR A 21 4.59 -6.80 2.99
CA THR A 21 4.26 -7.01 1.58
C THR A 21 5.34 -6.39 0.67
N ARG A 22 5.17 -6.56 -0.64
CA ARG A 22 5.92 -5.81 -1.67
C ARG A 22 4.98 -4.91 -2.47
N ILE A 23 3.94 -4.39 -1.83
CA ILE A 23 2.95 -3.49 -2.42
C ILE A 23 3.40 -2.05 -2.12
N PRO A 24 3.83 -1.28 -3.13
CA PRO A 24 4.27 0.10 -2.93
C PRO A 24 3.11 1.01 -2.56
N VAL A 25 3.36 2.01 -1.70
CA VAL A 25 2.39 3.07 -1.40
C VAL A 25 1.94 3.79 -2.69
N GLU A 26 2.89 4.06 -3.59
CA GLU A 26 2.64 4.67 -4.90
C GLU A 26 1.60 3.91 -5.73
N LEU A 27 1.61 2.57 -5.68
CA LEU A 27 0.67 1.74 -6.43
C LEU A 27 -0.77 1.96 -5.94
N ILE A 28 -0.96 2.04 -4.62
CA ILE A 28 -2.26 2.30 -4.01
C ILE A 28 -2.79 3.67 -4.44
N VAL A 29 -1.98 4.72 -4.27
CA VAL A 29 -2.35 6.10 -4.65
C VAL A 29 -2.68 6.18 -6.14
N ARG A 30 -1.86 5.56 -6.99
CA ARG A 30 -2.08 5.55 -8.44
C ARG A 30 -3.39 4.85 -8.80
N LYS A 31 -3.68 3.69 -8.21
CA LYS A 31 -4.91 2.94 -8.52
C LYS A 31 -6.17 3.70 -8.11
N LEU A 32 -6.16 4.31 -6.94
CA LEU A 32 -7.25 5.18 -6.49
C LEU A 32 -7.41 6.39 -7.44
N SER A 33 -6.30 6.97 -7.90
CA SER A 33 -6.31 8.06 -8.89
C SER A 33 -6.83 7.63 -10.26
N GLU A 34 -6.66 6.36 -10.64
CA GLU A 34 -7.22 5.73 -11.84
C GLU A 34 -8.71 5.37 -11.68
N GLY A 35 -9.32 5.63 -10.51
CA GLY A 35 -10.74 5.39 -10.24
C GLY A 35 -11.05 4.06 -9.56
N ALA A 36 -10.05 3.29 -9.13
CA ALA A 36 -10.30 2.10 -8.32
C ALA A 36 -10.90 2.46 -6.96
N THR A 37 -11.78 1.61 -6.45
CA THR A 37 -12.31 1.72 -5.08
C THR A 37 -11.42 0.97 -4.09
N GLU A 38 -11.60 1.22 -2.78
CA GLU A 38 -10.94 0.42 -1.73
C GLU A 38 -11.30 -1.07 -1.85
N ALA A 39 -12.54 -1.40 -2.23
CA ALA A 39 -12.98 -2.77 -2.42
C ALA A 39 -12.22 -3.44 -3.57
N ASP A 40 -12.05 -2.76 -4.70
CA ASP A 40 -11.27 -3.28 -5.84
C ASP A 40 -9.82 -3.59 -5.44
N LEU A 41 -9.24 -2.76 -4.57
CA LEU A 41 -7.88 -2.98 -4.04
C LEU A 41 -7.81 -4.18 -3.11
N LEU A 42 -8.79 -4.35 -2.22
CA LEU A 42 -8.84 -5.49 -1.30
C LEU A 42 -9.05 -6.81 -2.06
N ASP A 43 -9.87 -6.80 -3.11
CA ASP A 43 -10.09 -7.95 -3.98
C ASP A 43 -8.84 -8.29 -4.80
N ALA A 44 -8.15 -7.29 -5.34
CA ALA A 44 -6.93 -7.47 -6.12
C ALA A 44 -5.72 -7.87 -5.26
N TYR A 45 -5.68 -7.43 -4.00
CA TYR A 45 -4.58 -7.69 -3.08
C TYR A 45 -5.11 -8.23 -1.74
N PRO A 46 -5.38 -9.55 -1.64
CA PRO A 46 -6.01 -10.16 -0.45
C PRO A 46 -5.23 -10.05 0.87
N ARG A 47 -3.99 -9.55 0.81
CA ARG A 47 -3.15 -9.27 1.99
C ARG A 47 -3.29 -7.85 2.51
N LEU A 48 -3.92 -6.95 1.76
CA LEU A 48 -4.20 -5.60 2.23
C LEU A 48 -5.37 -5.62 3.21
N THR A 49 -5.30 -4.74 4.20
CA THR A 49 -6.47 -4.34 4.97
C THR A 49 -6.87 -2.91 4.66
N VAL A 50 -8.07 -2.51 5.06
CA VAL A 50 -8.55 -1.13 4.91
C VAL A 50 -7.58 -0.14 5.58
N GLU A 51 -7.02 -0.52 6.73
CA GLU A 51 -6.05 0.31 7.45
C GLU A 51 -4.72 0.48 6.70
N ASP A 52 -4.33 -0.48 5.86
CA ASP A 52 -3.14 -0.35 5.00
C ASP A 52 -3.39 0.67 3.88
N ILE A 53 -4.58 0.62 3.26
CA ILE A 53 -4.97 1.59 2.23
C ILE A 53 -5.05 2.99 2.83
N ARG A 54 -5.64 3.14 4.01
CA ARG A 54 -5.69 4.42 4.73
C ARG A 54 -4.32 4.93 5.14
N ALA A 55 -3.43 4.03 5.59
CA ALA A 55 -2.06 4.40 5.92
C ALA A 55 -1.29 4.91 4.68
N ALA A 56 -1.56 4.37 3.49
CA ALA A 56 -0.97 4.83 2.23
C ALA A 56 -1.44 6.23 1.79
N LEU A 57 -2.54 6.75 2.34
CA LEU A 57 -3.14 8.04 1.98
C LEU A 57 -2.87 9.17 2.99
N ALA A 58 -2.26 8.86 4.13
CA ALA A 58 -2.05 9.78 5.25
C ALA A 58 -0.58 10.20 5.37
#